data_AF-A0A367IP92-F1
#
_entry.id   AF-A0A367IP92-F1
#
_cell.length_a   1.000
_cell.length_b   1.000
_cell.length_c   1.000
_cell.angle_alpha   90.00
_cell.angle_beta   90.00
_cell.angle_gamma   90.00
#
_symmetry.space_group_name_H-M   'P 1'
#
loop_
_entity.id
_entity.type
_entity.pdbx_description
1 polymer ?
#
loop_
_entity_poly.entity_id
_entity_poly.type
_entity_poly.pdbx_seq_one_letter_code
_entity_poly.pdbx_strand_id
1 'polypeptide(L)'
;MSLDPNISRCAKQIYNHLGLSDRINHCSKPNALFPEIDKMKNLLALTDKNVLNETVKGFIRWTPPRQRKKTLADFTSQIDHEISTLWPEELLDDIDEDLIQSMDNIGASGNKRVASEDLDINENKAGSKKHKLNNNQTTTAAKARMNKPRPTALECFSADTSQLEGYNFICSPAKPTKLFNGASWIVLFEIARFLDSCKVPWNEIPFEAFRSFLDIGASEPRKLFEVMMRWNIEDRLGQNLNGVAYSRMNRCSDSVWGYMQTEASSTTTQNSNEHNSSSSAVPPSLPKPKKKLHKESFRINTTDVAEQIEIKQKLLKNRMVRYSAIITFKNINETPKITLRPPKIAASNRFFRKFGQERFLEVVLSGTSSPSMVRTSKEFLLKPFLLMQRVYRFLFIKDDALVFFATEGTDLSPISIQQVIDWHLPITENWNMAMAKYASRMSLGYSSSIPTVHFEPDEIMYINDVYSETALVKDDSA
;
A
#
# COMPACT_ATOMS: atom_id res chain seq x y z
N MET A 1 -5.18 24.47 31.46
CA MET A 1 -4.19 25.22 30.67
C MET A 1 -4.91 26.34 29.94
N SER A 2 -4.36 27.56 29.84
CA SER A 2 -5.01 28.63 29.06
C SER A 2 -5.04 28.28 27.58
N LEU A 3 -6.16 28.57 26.90
CA LEU A 3 -6.30 28.36 25.45
C LEU A 3 -5.26 29.20 24.68
N ASP A 4 -4.70 28.66 23.60
CA ASP A 4 -3.79 29.40 22.73
C ASP A 4 -4.43 30.74 22.29
N PRO A 5 -3.72 31.89 22.40
CA PRO A 5 -4.28 33.20 22.08
C PRO A 5 -4.82 33.32 20.66
N ASN A 6 -4.21 32.64 19.69
CA ASN A 6 -4.64 32.64 18.30
C ASN A 6 -5.94 31.84 18.13
N ILE A 7 -6.05 30.68 18.78
CA ILE A 7 -7.30 29.89 18.78
C ILE A 7 -8.43 30.68 19.44
N SER A 8 -8.15 31.34 20.58
CA SER A 8 -9.14 32.20 21.25
C SER A 8 -9.62 33.33 20.34
N ARG A 9 -8.70 33.98 19.60
CA ARG A 9 -9.03 35.03 18.63
C ARG A 9 -9.90 34.49 17.49
N CYS A 10 -9.51 33.38 16.86
CA CYS A 10 -10.24 32.76 15.77
C CYS A 10 -11.65 32.32 16.20
N ALA A 11 -11.77 31.67 17.36
CA ALA A 11 -13.06 31.25 17.90
C ALA A 11 -14.00 32.44 18.14
N LYS A 12 -13.48 33.53 18.74
CA LYS A 12 -14.25 34.76 18.93
C LYS A 12 -14.71 35.39 17.62
N GLN A 13 -13.90 35.35 16.56
CA GLN A 13 -14.30 35.84 15.23
C GLN A 13 -15.47 35.02 14.65
N ILE A 14 -15.39 33.69 14.73
CA ILE A 14 -16.45 32.80 14.26
C ILE A 14 -17.74 33.01 15.07
N TYR A 15 -17.65 33.05 16.40
CA TYR A 15 -18.84 33.25 17.25
C TYR A 15 -19.49 34.61 17.06
N ASN A 16 -18.69 35.66 16.90
CA ASN A 16 -19.23 36.98 16.58
C ASN A 16 -19.93 36.98 15.21
N HIS A 17 -19.35 36.34 14.19
CA HIS A 17 -19.95 36.22 12.86
C HIS A 17 -21.27 35.43 12.87
N LEU A 18 -21.40 34.42 13.74
CA LEU A 18 -22.59 33.59 13.87
C LEU A 18 -23.62 34.13 14.88
N GLY A 19 -23.33 35.25 15.57
CA GLY A 19 -24.21 35.81 16.59
C GLY A 19 -24.31 34.99 17.89
N LEU A 20 -23.26 34.24 18.23
CA LEU A 20 -23.20 33.34 19.39
C LEU A 20 -22.53 34.02 20.60
N SER A 21 -23.12 35.09 21.10
CA SER A 21 -22.58 35.93 22.18
C SER A 21 -22.25 35.16 23.46
N ASP A 22 -23.04 34.15 23.80
CA ASP A 22 -22.82 33.32 24.99
C ASP A 22 -21.50 32.56 24.93
N ARG A 23 -21.10 32.08 23.74
CA ARG A 23 -19.84 31.35 23.55
C ARG A 23 -18.61 32.26 23.58
N ILE A 24 -18.74 33.52 23.17
CA ILE A 24 -17.66 34.52 23.23
C ILE A 24 -17.16 34.70 24.67
N ASN A 25 -18.10 34.78 25.62
CA ASN A 25 -17.78 34.91 27.05
C ASN A 25 -17.10 33.64 27.60
N HIS A 26 -17.41 32.48 27.05
CA HIS A 26 -16.83 31.20 27.46
C HIS A 26 -15.40 30.97 26.91
N CYS A 27 -15.03 31.55 25.76
CA CYS A 27 -13.67 31.48 25.22
C CYS A 27 -12.58 32.07 26.12
N SER A 28 -12.96 32.93 27.07
CA SER A 28 -12.02 33.52 28.03
C SER A 28 -11.82 32.64 29.28
N LYS A 29 -12.61 31.57 29.46
CA LYS A 29 -12.49 30.65 30.59
C LYS A 29 -11.47 29.53 30.27
N PRO A 30 -10.61 29.13 31.20
CA PRO A 30 -9.50 28.21 30.95
C PRO A 30 -9.87 26.74 30.63
N ASN A 31 -11.15 26.39 30.46
CA ASN A 31 -11.62 25.01 30.19
C ASN A 31 -12.83 24.98 29.23
N ALA A 32 -12.85 25.84 28.21
CA ALA A 32 -13.92 25.79 27.20
C ALA A 32 -13.80 24.51 26.35
N LEU A 33 -14.73 23.57 26.54
CA LEU A 33 -14.86 22.32 25.78
C LEU A 33 -15.90 22.51 24.68
N PHE A 34 -15.49 23.11 23.57
CA PHE A 34 -16.33 23.23 22.37
C PHE A 34 -15.72 22.41 21.24
N PRO A 35 -16.50 21.55 20.54
CA PRO A 35 -15.97 20.68 19.49
C PRO A 35 -15.19 21.42 18.40
N GLU A 36 -15.65 22.59 18.00
CA GLU A 36 -14.99 23.42 17.00
C GLU A 36 -13.63 23.97 17.46
N ILE A 37 -13.44 24.19 18.76
CA ILE A 37 -12.15 24.62 19.33
C ILE A 37 -11.16 23.46 19.27
N ASP A 38 -11.60 22.24 19.56
CA ASP A 38 -10.73 21.06 19.45
C ASP A 38 -10.32 20.80 18.00
N LYS A 39 -11.22 21.03 17.04
CA LYS A 39 -10.89 20.99 15.60
C LYS A 39 -9.89 22.08 15.20
N MET A 40 -10.02 23.30 15.73
CA MET A 40 -9.01 24.35 15.52
C MET A 40 -7.64 23.99 16.11
N LYS A 41 -7.60 23.36 17.30
CA LYS A 41 -6.35 22.86 17.91
C LYS A 41 -5.71 21.80 17.02
N ASN A 42 -6.50 20.86 16.51
CA ASN A 42 -6.01 19.82 15.61
C ASN A 42 -5.42 20.42 14.33
N LEU A 43 -6.12 21.35 13.67
CA LEU A 43 -5.59 22.03 12.49
C LEU A 43 -4.29 22.79 12.81
N LEU A 44 -4.23 23.49 13.96
CA LEU A 44 -3.04 24.23 14.36
C LEU A 44 -1.86 23.33 14.77
N ALA A 45 -2.12 22.11 15.26
CA ALA A 45 -1.07 21.12 15.52
C ALA A 45 -0.45 20.59 14.22
N LEU A 46 -1.22 20.59 13.14
CA LEU A 46 -0.80 20.10 11.81
C LEU A 46 -0.22 21.20 10.91
N THR A 47 -0.46 22.47 11.23
CA THR A 47 -0.16 23.60 10.33
C THR A 47 0.40 24.81 11.05
N ASP A 48 0.72 25.86 10.29
CA ASP A 48 1.06 27.14 10.88
C ASP A 48 -0.19 27.96 11.26
N LYS A 49 0.03 29.06 11.97
CA LYS A 49 -1.03 29.99 12.37
C LYS A 49 -1.72 30.66 11.18
N ASN A 50 -1.11 30.69 10.00
CA ASN A 50 -1.65 31.35 8.82
C ASN A 50 -2.75 30.53 8.18
N VAL A 51 -2.57 29.20 8.08
CA VAL A 51 -3.58 28.30 7.53
C VAL A 51 -4.89 28.44 8.31
N LEU A 52 -4.86 28.31 9.65
CA LEU A 52 -6.05 28.50 10.48
C LEU A 52 -6.71 29.89 10.29
N ASN A 53 -5.91 30.95 10.15
CA ASN A 53 -6.43 32.30 9.91
C ASN A 53 -7.11 32.42 8.54
N GLU A 54 -6.53 31.83 7.49
CA GLU A 54 -7.12 31.83 6.15
C GLU A 54 -8.37 30.94 6.07
N THR A 55 -8.41 29.80 6.76
CA THR A 55 -9.63 28.97 6.90
C THR A 55 -10.76 29.76 7.56
N VAL A 56 -10.49 30.48 8.66
CA VAL A 56 -11.47 31.33 9.36
C VAL A 56 -11.96 32.48 8.48
N LYS A 57 -11.05 33.17 7.79
CA LYS A 57 -11.42 34.23 6.83
C LYS A 57 -12.23 33.68 5.67
N GLY A 58 -11.86 32.52 5.15
CA GLY A 58 -12.55 31.78 4.11
C GLY A 58 -13.99 31.49 4.51
N PHE A 59 -14.20 30.94 5.72
CA PHE A 59 -15.52 30.70 6.27
C PHE A 59 -16.36 31.98 6.39
N ILE A 60 -15.78 33.08 6.91
CA ILE A 60 -16.47 34.36 7.07
C ILE A 60 -16.90 34.94 5.73
N ARG A 61 -16.10 34.77 4.67
CA ARG A 61 -16.39 35.26 3.30
C ARG A 61 -17.31 34.35 2.50
N TRP A 62 -17.24 33.03 2.74
CA TRP A 62 -18.02 32.04 2.01
C TRP A 62 -19.52 32.26 2.19
N THR A 63 -20.34 32.08 1.16
CA THR A 63 -21.81 32.18 1.29
C THR A 63 -22.41 30.81 1.03
N PRO A 64 -23.19 30.23 1.97
CA PRO A 64 -23.77 28.91 1.78
C PRO A 64 -24.74 28.88 0.59
N PRO A 65 -24.80 27.75 -0.14
CA PRO A 65 -25.80 27.54 -1.17
C PRO A 65 -27.21 27.74 -0.62
N ARG A 66 -28.10 28.29 -1.46
CA ARG A 66 -29.53 28.52 -1.12
C ARG A 66 -29.76 29.55 -0.01
N GLN A 67 -28.79 30.44 0.25
CA GLN A 67 -28.92 31.56 1.19
C GLN A 67 -29.32 31.16 2.62
N ARG A 68 -29.07 29.91 3.03
CA ARG A 68 -29.31 29.49 4.42
C ARG A 68 -28.35 30.22 5.36
N LYS A 69 -28.69 30.30 6.65
CA LYS A 69 -27.76 30.84 7.64
C LYS A 69 -26.56 29.90 7.79
N LYS A 70 -25.36 30.48 7.97
CA LYS A 70 -24.15 29.73 8.33
C LYS A 70 -24.31 29.14 9.73
N THR A 71 -23.70 27.99 9.94
CA THR A 71 -23.75 27.26 11.22
C THR A 71 -22.34 26.88 11.68
N LEU A 72 -22.20 26.47 12.94
CA LEU A 72 -20.93 25.90 13.43
C LEU A 72 -20.59 24.59 12.71
N ALA A 73 -21.59 23.80 12.31
CA ALA A 73 -21.36 22.57 11.54
C ALA A 73 -20.69 22.85 10.19
N ASP A 74 -21.06 23.96 9.53
CA ASP A 74 -20.42 24.38 8.27
C ASP A 74 -18.95 24.74 8.50
N PHE A 75 -18.64 25.43 9.60
CA PHE A 75 -17.28 25.79 9.96
C PHE A 75 -16.43 24.56 10.29
N THR A 76 -16.98 23.66 11.11
CA THR A 76 -16.32 22.39 11.44
C THR A 76 -16.05 21.56 10.18
N SER A 77 -17.02 21.49 9.27
CA SER A 77 -16.84 20.78 7.99
C SER A 77 -15.74 21.39 7.13
N GLN A 78 -15.57 22.72 7.18
CA GLN A 78 -14.50 23.40 6.46
C GLN A 78 -13.12 23.14 7.09
N ILE A 79 -13.01 23.12 8.43
CA ILE A 79 -11.78 22.70 9.09
C ILE A 79 -11.47 21.24 8.74
N ASP A 80 -12.46 20.35 8.82
CA ASP A 80 -12.28 18.94 8.51
C ASP A 80 -11.80 18.75 7.06
N HIS A 81 -12.36 19.51 6.12
CA HIS A 81 -11.86 19.52 4.74
C HIS A 81 -10.39 19.94 4.65
N GLU A 82 -10.00 21.05 5.30
CA GLU A 82 -8.60 21.50 5.30
C GLU A 82 -7.68 20.45 5.92
N ILE A 83 -8.06 19.87 7.07
CA ILE A 83 -7.33 18.76 7.71
C ILE A 83 -7.19 17.59 6.72
N SER A 84 -8.25 17.18 6.04
CA SER A 84 -8.22 16.10 5.03
C SER A 84 -7.38 16.45 3.79
N THR A 85 -7.20 17.74 3.45
CA THR A 85 -6.29 18.12 2.35
C THR A 85 -4.82 18.09 2.76
N LEU A 86 -4.54 18.41 4.02
CA LEU A 86 -3.18 18.42 4.58
C LEU A 86 -2.73 17.01 4.95
N TRP A 87 -3.68 16.20 5.40
CA TRP A 87 -3.58 14.78 5.64
C TRP A 87 -4.64 14.09 4.79
N PRO A 88 -4.32 13.69 3.54
CA PRO A 88 -5.19 12.81 2.78
C PRO A 88 -5.58 11.64 3.70
N GLU A 89 -6.87 11.39 3.93
CA GLU A 89 -7.35 10.36 4.87
C GLU A 89 -6.70 8.98 4.63
N GLU A 90 -6.13 8.76 3.44
CA GLU A 90 -5.28 7.62 3.08
C GLU A 90 -4.00 7.45 3.93
N LEU A 91 -3.60 8.46 4.72
CA LEU A 91 -2.42 8.45 5.60
C LEU A 91 -2.74 8.01 7.05
N LEU A 92 -4.01 8.06 7.48
CA LEU A 92 -4.44 7.68 8.83
C LEU A 92 -4.76 6.18 8.96
N ASP A 93 -5.15 5.52 7.86
CA ASP A 93 -5.34 4.05 7.84
C ASP A 93 -4.04 3.25 8.09
N ASP A 94 -2.86 3.89 7.94
CA ASP A 94 -1.53 3.26 8.04
C ASP A 94 -0.69 3.77 9.24
N ILE A 95 -1.21 4.70 10.04
CA ILE A 95 -0.60 5.06 11.33
C ILE A 95 -1.20 4.12 12.37
N ASP A 96 -0.40 3.17 12.85
CA ASP A 96 -0.77 2.26 13.94
C ASP A 96 -1.44 3.06 15.07
N GLU A 97 -2.67 2.70 15.43
CA GLU A 97 -3.38 3.18 16.64
C GLU A 97 -2.50 3.05 17.89
N ASP A 98 -1.57 2.08 17.91
CA ASP A 98 -0.56 1.89 18.95
C ASP A 98 0.44 3.06 19.06
N LEU A 99 0.75 3.77 17.97
CA LEU A 99 1.65 4.93 18.02
C LEU A 99 0.95 6.14 18.68
N ILE A 100 -0.34 6.31 18.41
CA ILE A 100 -1.17 7.36 19.03
C ILE A 100 -1.42 7.02 20.51
N GLN A 101 -1.70 5.75 20.83
CA GLN A 101 -1.85 5.29 22.22
C GLN A 101 -0.54 5.27 23.01
N SER A 102 0.62 5.15 22.34
CA SER A 102 1.94 5.25 23.01
C SER A 102 2.28 6.67 23.48
N MET A 103 1.66 7.70 22.90
CA MET A 103 1.80 9.09 23.37
C MET A 103 0.90 9.38 24.58
N ASP A 104 -0.18 8.62 24.76
CA ASP A 104 -1.13 8.77 25.87
C ASP A 104 -0.86 7.84 27.06
N ASN A 105 -0.10 6.74 26.88
CA ASN A 105 0.13 5.71 27.91
C ASN A 105 1.59 5.65 28.44
N ILE A 106 2.19 6.80 28.76
CA ILE A 106 3.30 6.84 29.75
C ILE A 106 2.68 6.73 31.15
N GLY A 107 2.20 5.53 31.49
CA GLY A 107 1.59 5.29 32.79
C GLY A 107 0.82 3.97 32.88
N ALA A 108 1.51 2.92 33.33
CA ALA A 108 0.96 1.65 33.84
C ALA A 108 0.46 0.62 32.81
N SER A 109 1.18 -0.52 32.70
CA SER A 109 0.84 -1.76 33.43
C SER A 109 1.44 -3.04 32.83
N GLY A 110 2.16 -3.79 33.67
CA GLY A 110 1.78 -5.12 34.16
C GLY A 110 1.45 -6.26 33.18
N ASN A 111 2.44 -7.13 32.94
CA ASN A 111 2.34 -8.48 32.35
C ASN A 111 1.30 -9.40 33.03
N LYS A 112 0.68 -10.30 32.25
CA LYS A 112 0.37 -11.68 32.65
C LYS A 112 0.29 -12.61 31.42
N ARG A 113 1.17 -13.62 31.38
CA ARG A 113 1.14 -14.74 30.41
C ARG A 113 0.37 -15.92 31.00
N VAL A 114 -0.34 -16.64 30.14
CA VAL A 114 -0.95 -17.94 30.42
C VAL A 114 -0.26 -18.99 29.53
N ALA A 115 0.09 -20.13 30.12
CA ALA A 115 0.76 -21.26 29.50
C ALA A 115 -0.21 -22.11 28.66
N SER A 116 0.29 -22.77 27.62
CA SER A 116 -0.45 -23.75 26.81
C SER A 116 0.34 -25.05 26.70
N GLU A 117 -0.39 -26.15 26.84
CA GLU A 117 0.03 -27.54 26.94
C GLU A 117 0.48 -28.16 25.60
N ASP A 118 1.33 -29.18 25.73
CA ASP A 118 1.93 -30.00 24.68
C ASP A 118 0.95 -31.02 24.07
N LEU A 119 1.09 -31.26 22.77
CA LEU A 119 0.52 -32.43 22.09
C LEU A 119 1.54 -33.06 21.14
N ASP A 120 1.82 -34.34 21.42
CA ASP A 120 2.65 -35.28 20.66
C ASP A 120 2.13 -35.51 19.22
N ILE A 121 3.06 -35.57 18.26
CA ILE A 121 2.80 -36.01 16.89
C ILE A 121 3.64 -37.24 16.59
N ASN A 122 2.94 -38.33 16.24
CA ASN A 122 3.47 -39.62 15.85
C ASN A 122 3.72 -39.63 14.32
N GLU A 123 4.96 -39.89 13.89
CA GLU A 123 5.36 -40.01 12.48
C GLU A 123 4.93 -41.35 11.87
N ASN A 124 4.35 -41.34 10.67
CA ASN A 124 4.30 -42.51 9.80
C ASN A 124 4.77 -42.14 8.39
N LYS A 125 5.87 -42.77 7.98
CA LYS A 125 6.49 -42.72 6.66
C LYS A 125 5.90 -43.80 5.74
N ALA A 126 5.51 -43.45 4.52
CA ALA A 126 5.37 -44.42 3.43
C ALA A 126 5.58 -43.80 2.03
N GLY A 127 6.69 -44.20 1.40
CA GLY A 127 6.80 -44.66 0.01
C GLY A 127 6.30 -43.79 -1.16
N SER A 128 7.20 -43.09 -1.82
CA SER A 128 6.99 -42.52 -3.16
C SER A 128 7.63 -43.39 -4.26
N LYS A 129 6.82 -43.84 -5.22
CA LYS A 129 7.23 -44.51 -6.46
C LYS A 129 7.59 -43.48 -7.52
N LYS A 130 8.76 -43.64 -8.15
CA LYS A 130 9.25 -42.83 -9.28
C LYS A 130 8.60 -43.29 -10.59
N HIS A 131 7.97 -42.37 -11.33
CA HIS A 131 7.64 -42.56 -12.75
C HIS A 131 8.60 -41.74 -13.62
N LYS A 132 9.23 -42.42 -14.58
CA LYS A 132 10.20 -41.92 -15.54
C LYS A 132 9.44 -41.58 -16.83
N LEU A 133 9.47 -40.33 -17.28
CA LEU A 133 8.90 -39.95 -18.59
C LEU A 133 10.03 -39.67 -19.59
N ASN A 134 9.93 -40.36 -20.73
CA ASN A 134 10.77 -40.23 -21.91
C ASN A 134 10.48 -38.91 -22.62
N ASN A 135 11.52 -38.18 -23.00
CA ASN A 135 11.42 -36.99 -23.83
C ASN A 135 12.29 -37.20 -25.07
N ASN A 136 11.66 -37.32 -26.24
CA ASN A 136 12.29 -37.25 -27.54
C ASN A 136 11.27 -36.63 -28.49
N GLN A 137 11.49 -35.40 -28.95
CA GLN A 137 11.25 -35.10 -30.36
C GLN A 137 11.94 -33.83 -30.82
N THR A 138 12.49 -33.99 -32.01
CA THR A 138 13.46 -33.19 -32.72
C THR A 138 12.77 -32.13 -33.57
N THR A 139 13.50 -31.04 -33.74
CA THR A 139 13.27 -29.88 -34.60
C THR A 139 13.31 -30.21 -36.10
N THR A 140 12.42 -29.59 -36.89
CA THR A 140 12.73 -29.16 -38.27
C THR A 140 11.76 -28.08 -38.80
N ALA A 141 12.36 -26.98 -39.28
CA ALA A 141 12.07 -26.23 -40.51
C ALA A 141 10.79 -25.37 -40.71
N ALA A 142 11.04 -24.06 -40.68
CA ALA A 142 10.97 -23.10 -41.80
C ALA A 142 9.64 -22.70 -42.47
N LYS A 143 9.39 -21.38 -42.40
CA LYS A 143 8.87 -20.45 -43.42
C LYS A 143 7.61 -20.85 -44.20
N ALA A 144 6.47 -20.46 -43.65
CA ALA A 144 5.32 -19.99 -44.40
C ALA A 144 4.68 -18.80 -43.67
N ARG A 145 4.94 -17.57 -44.14
CA ARG A 145 4.15 -16.38 -43.76
C ARG A 145 2.84 -16.44 -44.52
N MET A 146 1.90 -17.24 -44.01
CA MET A 146 0.49 -17.15 -44.40
C MET A 146 -0.24 -16.22 -43.45
N ASN A 147 -1.18 -15.45 -44.00
CA ASN A 147 -2.23 -14.72 -43.30
C ASN A 147 -2.98 -15.68 -42.37
N LYS A 148 -2.46 -15.88 -41.15
CA LYS A 148 -3.21 -16.60 -40.14
C LYS A 148 -4.45 -15.77 -39.80
N PRO A 149 -5.65 -16.36 -39.83
CA PRO A 149 -6.83 -15.67 -39.34
C PRO A 149 -6.54 -15.17 -37.92
N ARG A 150 -6.96 -13.93 -37.65
CA ARG A 150 -6.79 -13.28 -36.35
C ARG A 150 -7.33 -14.26 -35.28
N PRO A 151 -6.54 -14.59 -34.24
CA PRO A 151 -6.96 -15.58 -33.26
C PRO A 151 -8.30 -15.16 -32.64
N THR A 152 -9.21 -16.12 -32.55
CA THR A 152 -10.55 -15.86 -32.01
C THR A 152 -10.47 -15.69 -30.49
N ALA A 153 -11.42 -14.98 -29.88
CA ALA A 153 -11.40 -14.73 -28.43
C ALA A 153 -11.30 -16.03 -27.60
N LEU A 154 -11.91 -17.13 -28.07
CA LEU A 154 -11.83 -18.46 -27.46
C LEU A 154 -10.41 -19.05 -27.42
N GLU A 155 -9.54 -18.68 -28.37
CA GLU A 155 -8.16 -19.14 -28.40
C GLU A 155 -7.30 -18.44 -27.34
N CYS A 156 -7.60 -17.17 -27.06
CA CYS A 156 -6.87 -16.33 -26.11
C CYS A 156 -7.34 -16.53 -24.66
N PHE A 157 -8.65 -16.71 -24.45
CA PHE A 157 -9.26 -16.83 -23.12
C PHE A 157 -10.14 -18.08 -23.06
N SER A 158 -9.51 -19.23 -22.83
CA SER A 158 -10.26 -20.47 -22.56
C SER A 158 -10.84 -20.45 -21.15
N ALA A 159 -12.00 -21.08 -20.96
CA ALA A 159 -12.64 -21.29 -19.67
C ALA A 159 -12.23 -22.61 -19.00
N ASP A 160 -11.43 -23.45 -19.66
CA ASP A 160 -11.05 -24.76 -19.13
C ASP A 160 -10.01 -24.63 -18.01
N THR A 161 -10.48 -24.75 -16.76
CA THR A 161 -9.66 -24.67 -15.54
C THR A 161 -9.23 -26.04 -15.01
N SER A 162 -9.41 -27.12 -15.76
CA SER A 162 -9.11 -28.49 -15.28
C SER A 162 -7.66 -28.69 -14.85
N GLN A 163 -6.70 -28.00 -15.48
CA GLN A 163 -5.28 -28.07 -15.10
C GLN A 163 -4.91 -27.29 -13.83
N LEU A 164 -5.88 -26.64 -13.19
CA LEU A 164 -5.65 -25.65 -12.17
C LEU A 164 -6.29 -26.02 -10.82
N GLU A 165 -6.65 -27.29 -10.62
CA GLU A 165 -7.16 -27.82 -9.34
C GLU A 165 -6.22 -27.52 -8.15
N GLY A 166 -4.93 -27.28 -8.41
CA GLY A 166 -3.92 -26.91 -7.41
C GLY A 166 -3.99 -25.46 -6.89
N TYR A 167 -4.85 -24.60 -7.45
CA TYR A 167 -4.89 -23.17 -7.09
C TYR A 167 -6.24 -22.73 -6.51
N ASN A 168 -6.20 -21.67 -5.70
CA ASN A 168 -7.36 -20.84 -5.43
C ASN A 168 -7.41 -19.70 -6.44
N PHE A 169 -8.49 -19.58 -7.18
CA PHE A 169 -8.61 -18.55 -8.19
C PHE A 169 -9.16 -17.25 -7.62
N ILE A 170 -8.40 -16.17 -7.79
CA ILE A 170 -8.91 -14.83 -7.54
C ILE A 170 -9.45 -14.28 -8.86
N CYS A 171 -8.57 -14.09 -9.85
CA CYS A 171 -8.94 -13.67 -11.19
C CYS A 171 -7.76 -13.88 -12.13
N SER A 172 -7.85 -14.85 -13.05
CA SER A 172 -6.82 -15.11 -14.07
C SER A 172 -7.46 -15.83 -15.26
N PRO A 173 -7.05 -15.56 -16.51
CA PRO A 173 -7.50 -16.39 -17.63
C PRO A 173 -6.96 -17.81 -17.48
N ALA A 174 -7.66 -18.81 -18.01
CA ALA A 174 -7.22 -20.20 -17.82
C ALA A 174 -5.94 -20.53 -18.58
N LYS A 175 -5.70 -19.88 -19.73
CA LYS A 175 -4.48 -20.05 -20.52
C LYS A 175 -3.51 -18.89 -20.26
N PRO A 176 -2.22 -19.18 -20.05
CA PRO A 176 -1.20 -18.14 -20.03
C PRO A 176 -1.17 -17.44 -21.39
N THR A 177 -1.29 -16.11 -21.36
CA THR A 177 -1.31 -15.29 -22.56
C THR A 177 -0.09 -14.39 -22.60
N LYS A 178 0.56 -14.31 -23.76
CA LYS A 178 1.68 -13.39 -23.98
C LYS A 178 1.26 -11.92 -23.92
N LEU A 179 -0.05 -11.65 -23.90
CA LEU A 179 -0.60 -10.30 -23.77
C LEU A 179 -0.22 -9.63 -22.44
N PHE A 180 0.12 -10.43 -21.41
CA PHE A 180 0.47 -9.87 -20.11
C PHE A 180 1.92 -9.41 -20.05
N ASN A 181 2.77 -9.87 -20.98
CA ASN A 181 4.20 -9.57 -20.97
C ASN A 181 4.42 -8.08 -21.21
N GLY A 182 5.13 -7.43 -20.29
CA GLY A 182 5.44 -6.01 -20.33
C GLY A 182 4.29 -5.09 -19.92
N ALA A 183 3.12 -5.64 -19.58
CA ALA A 183 2.03 -4.84 -19.04
C ALA A 183 2.32 -4.46 -17.58
N SER A 184 2.05 -3.19 -17.23
CA SER A 184 2.17 -2.72 -15.84
C SER A 184 1.30 -3.56 -14.91
N TRP A 185 1.86 -4.02 -13.80
CA TRP A 185 1.11 -4.82 -12.82
C TRP A 185 -0.09 -4.06 -12.22
N ILE A 186 0.01 -2.73 -12.04
CA ILE A 186 -1.12 -1.90 -11.58
C ILE A 186 -2.30 -2.00 -12.56
N VAL A 187 -2.02 -1.97 -13.87
CA VAL A 187 -3.04 -2.09 -14.92
C VAL A 187 -3.67 -3.49 -14.88
N LEU A 188 -2.86 -4.55 -14.82
CA LEU A 188 -3.36 -5.93 -14.74
C LEU A 188 -4.21 -6.16 -13.49
N PHE A 189 -3.79 -5.62 -12.35
CA PHE A 189 -4.52 -5.71 -11.09
C PHE A 189 -5.87 -4.96 -11.14
N GLU A 190 -5.90 -3.76 -11.75
CA GLU A 190 -7.15 -3.00 -11.89
C GLU A 190 -8.12 -3.68 -12.87
N ILE A 191 -7.62 -4.29 -13.94
CA ILE A 191 -8.45 -5.13 -14.83
C ILE A 191 -9.02 -6.32 -14.03
N ALA A 192 -8.20 -7.02 -13.25
CA ALA A 192 -8.66 -8.13 -12.41
C ALA A 192 -9.77 -7.70 -11.43
N ARG A 193 -9.60 -6.53 -10.78
CA ARG A 193 -10.64 -5.94 -9.92
C ARG A 193 -11.93 -5.67 -10.66
N PHE A 194 -11.83 -5.11 -11.86
CA PHE A 194 -12.99 -4.81 -12.70
C PHE A 194 -13.75 -6.09 -13.05
N LEU A 195 -13.04 -7.13 -13.50
CA LEU A 195 -13.65 -8.41 -13.84
C LEU A 195 -14.32 -9.07 -12.65
N ASP A 196 -13.68 -9.06 -11.47
CA ASP A 196 -14.27 -9.61 -10.25
C ASP A 196 -15.48 -8.78 -9.78
N SER A 197 -15.37 -7.46 -9.74
CA SER A 197 -16.43 -6.56 -9.23
C SER A 197 -17.66 -6.56 -10.14
N CYS A 198 -17.45 -6.59 -11.46
CA CYS A 198 -18.51 -6.60 -12.46
C CYS A 198 -18.96 -8.01 -12.86
N LYS A 199 -18.39 -9.06 -12.23
CA LYS A 199 -18.68 -10.47 -12.50
C LYS A 199 -18.64 -10.78 -13.99
N VAL A 200 -17.54 -10.36 -14.62
CA VAL A 200 -17.27 -10.56 -16.05
C VAL A 200 -16.45 -11.84 -16.21
N PRO A 201 -17.02 -12.92 -16.77
CA PRO A 201 -16.26 -14.12 -17.11
C PRO A 201 -15.19 -13.85 -18.17
N TRP A 202 -14.04 -14.50 -18.07
CA TRP A 202 -12.93 -14.30 -19.02
C TRP A 202 -13.28 -14.64 -20.47
N ASN A 203 -14.16 -15.61 -20.70
CA ASN A 203 -14.63 -15.99 -22.03
C ASN A 203 -15.61 -14.98 -22.66
N GLU A 204 -16.16 -14.05 -21.87
CA GLU A 204 -17.02 -12.97 -22.39
C GLU A 204 -16.23 -11.74 -22.86
N ILE A 205 -14.94 -11.63 -22.54
CA ILE A 205 -14.13 -10.46 -22.89
C ILE A 205 -13.59 -10.64 -24.32
N PRO A 206 -14.01 -9.82 -25.30
CA PRO A 206 -13.41 -9.86 -26.62
C PRO A 206 -11.93 -9.51 -26.55
N PHE A 207 -11.11 -10.16 -27.36
CA PHE A 207 -9.67 -9.89 -27.44
C PHE A 207 -9.37 -8.40 -27.70
N GLU A 208 -10.14 -7.74 -28.56
CA GLU A 208 -9.99 -6.31 -28.85
C GLU A 208 -10.29 -5.42 -27.65
N ALA A 209 -11.30 -5.77 -26.85
CA ALA A 209 -11.62 -5.02 -25.63
C ALA A 209 -10.49 -5.15 -24.61
N PHE A 210 -10.01 -6.38 -24.39
CA PHE A 210 -8.90 -6.62 -23.46
C PHE A 210 -7.62 -5.89 -23.90
N ARG A 211 -7.28 -5.95 -25.19
CA ARG A 211 -6.15 -5.22 -25.76
C ARG A 211 -6.32 -3.71 -25.58
N SER A 212 -7.52 -3.18 -25.84
CA SER A 212 -7.83 -1.77 -25.59
C SER A 212 -7.60 -1.38 -24.13
N PHE A 213 -7.96 -2.25 -23.16
CA PHE A 213 -7.67 -2.00 -21.75
C PHE A 213 -6.18 -1.91 -21.47
N LEU A 214 -5.36 -2.80 -22.05
CA LEU A 214 -3.91 -2.74 -21.90
C LEU A 214 -3.32 -1.47 -22.54
N ASP A 215 -3.73 -1.14 -23.76
CA ASP A 215 -3.24 0.01 -24.52
C ASP A 215 -3.60 1.34 -23.81
N ILE A 216 -4.82 1.45 -23.27
CA ILE A 216 -5.24 2.59 -22.46
C ILE A 216 -4.52 2.60 -21.10
N GLY A 217 -4.35 1.45 -20.46
CA GLY A 217 -3.60 1.36 -19.21
C GLY A 217 -2.15 1.83 -19.36
N ALA A 218 -1.53 1.59 -20.51
CA ALA A 218 -0.18 2.04 -20.82
C ALA A 218 -0.10 3.53 -21.19
N SER A 219 -1.03 4.02 -22.01
CA SER A 219 -0.99 5.39 -22.56
C SER A 219 -1.71 6.43 -21.69
N GLU A 220 -2.89 6.09 -21.19
CA GLU A 220 -3.79 6.98 -20.46
C GLU A 220 -4.43 6.27 -19.24
N PRO A 221 -3.63 5.83 -18.25
CA PRO A 221 -4.09 4.97 -17.15
C PRO A 221 -5.30 5.50 -16.38
N ARG A 222 -5.42 6.83 -16.26
CA ARG A 222 -6.55 7.47 -15.59
C ARG A 222 -7.89 7.18 -16.27
N LYS A 223 -7.90 6.96 -17.59
CA LYS A 223 -9.10 6.63 -18.37
C LYS A 223 -9.45 5.14 -18.36
N LEU A 224 -8.57 4.28 -17.84
CA LEU A 224 -8.74 2.82 -17.85
C LEU A 224 -10.09 2.39 -17.25
N PHE A 225 -10.42 2.93 -16.07
CA PHE A 225 -11.69 2.65 -15.40
C PHE A 225 -12.90 3.04 -16.24
N GLU A 226 -12.89 4.24 -16.85
CA GLU A 226 -14.01 4.71 -17.68
C GLU A 226 -14.19 3.85 -18.93
N VAL A 227 -13.10 3.44 -19.57
CA VAL A 227 -13.12 2.58 -20.76
C VAL A 227 -13.66 1.19 -20.42
N MET A 228 -13.20 0.58 -19.33
CA MET A 228 -13.72 -0.73 -18.88
C MET A 228 -15.21 -0.66 -18.52
N MET A 229 -15.62 0.39 -17.79
CA MET A 229 -17.02 0.58 -17.41
C MET A 229 -17.92 0.84 -18.61
N ARG A 230 -17.48 1.66 -19.57
CA ARG A 230 -18.21 1.91 -20.82
C ARG A 230 -18.41 0.61 -21.60
N TRP A 231 -17.33 -0.14 -21.83
CA TRP A 231 -17.41 -1.44 -22.51
C TRP A 231 -18.38 -2.39 -21.79
N ASN A 232 -18.32 -2.48 -20.47
CA ASN A 232 -19.20 -3.36 -19.70
C ASN A 232 -20.68 -3.03 -19.86
N ILE A 233 -21.02 -1.74 -19.82
CA ILE A 233 -22.41 -1.29 -19.78
C ILE A 233 -22.98 -1.18 -21.19
N GLU A 234 -22.28 -0.49 -22.08
CA GLU A 234 -22.74 -0.21 -23.44
C GLU A 234 -22.54 -1.42 -24.34
N ASP A 235 -21.31 -1.94 -24.44
CA ASP A 235 -20.99 -2.99 -25.42
C ASP A 235 -21.43 -4.39 -24.95
N ARG A 236 -21.14 -4.75 -23.69
CA ARG A 236 -21.46 -6.09 -23.18
C ARG A 236 -22.92 -6.23 -22.77
N LEU A 237 -23.46 -5.27 -22.03
CA LEU A 237 -24.82 -5.34 -21.49
C LEU A 237 -25.87 -4.65 -22.37
N GLY A 238 -25.48 -3.88 -23.39
CA GLY A 238 -26.43 -3.15 -24.26
C GLY A 238 -27.22 -2.07 -23.53
N GLN A 239 -26.67 -1.53 -22.44
CA GLN A 239 -27.32 -0.53 -21.58
C GLN A 239 -26.68 0.84 -21.78
N ASN A 240 -27.44 1.92 -21.57
CA ASN A 240 -26.88 3.26 -21.56
C ASN A 240 -26.12 3.51 -20.26
N LEU A 241 -24.93 4.09 -20.37
CA LEU A 241 -24.10 4.44 -19.22
C LEU A 241 -24.81 5.50 -18.37
N ASN A 242 -25.25 5.11 -17.18
CA ASN A 242 -25.84 5.99 -16.19
C ASN A 242 -24.90 6.15 -14.98
N GLY A 243 -25.14 7.17 -14.16
CA GLY A 243 -24.32 7.43 -12.97
C GLY A 243 -24.27 6.25 -11.98
N VAL A 244 -25.31 5.41 -11.96
CA VAL A 244 -25.40 4.23 -11.07
C VAL A 244 -24.43 3.13 -11.50
N ALA A 245 -24.05 3.05 -12.77
CA ALA A 245 -23.06 2.08 -13.23
C ALA A 245 -21.71 2.24 -12.49
N TYR A 246 -21.32 3.48 -12.19
CA TYR A 246 -20.05 3.79 -11.53
C TYR A 246 -19.99 3.40 -10.04
N SER A 247 -21.12 3.10 -9.40
CA SER A 247 -21.12 2.68 -7.99
C SER A 247 -20.75 1.22 -7.76
N ARG A 248 -20.64 0.41 -8.83
CA ARG A 248 -20.32 -1.02 -8.72
C ARG A 248 -18.88 -1.30 -8.31
N MET A 249 -17.97 -0.35 -8.53
CA MET A 249 -16.55 -0.49 -8.23
C MET A 249 -15.95 0.87 -7.95
N ASN A 250 -15.20 0.99 -6.84
CA ASN A 250 -14.45 2.20 -6.53
C ASN A 250 -13.30 2.39 -7.52
N ARG A 251 -13.13 3.61 -8.03
CA ARG A 251 -11.99 3.97 -8.89
C ARG A 251 -10.68 3.86 -8.11
N CYS A 252 -9.61 3.38 -8.75
CA CYS A 252 -8.26 3.56 -8.21
C CYS A 252 -7.89 5.05 -8.15
N SER A 253 -7.23 5.48 -7.06
CA SER A 253 -6.95 6.88 -6.81
C SER A 253 -5.95 7.47 -7.82
N ASP A 254 -6.08 8.77 -8.09
CA ASP A 254 -5.20 9.48 -9.01
C ASP A 254 -3.74 9.51 -8.53
N SER A 255 -3.51 9.39 -7.22
CA SER A 255 -2.17 9.27 -6.62
C SER A 255 -1.44 8.00 -7.10
N VAL A 256 -2.15 6.87 -7.23
CA VAL A 256 -1.59 5.62 -7.76
C VAL A 256 -1.22 5.76 -9.24
N TRP A 257 -2.09 6.37 -10.04
CA TRP A 257 -1.78 6.59 -11.46
C TRP A 257 -0.63 7.57 -11.66
N GLY A 258 -0.56 8.61 -10.83
CA GLY A 258 0.57 9.55 -10.80
C GLY A 258 1.89 8.88 -10.42
N TYR A 259 1.86 7.95 -9.47
CA TYR A 259 3.02 7.13 -9.10
C TYR A 259 3.53 6.32 -10.31
N MET A 260 2.65 5.63 -11.02
CA MET A 260 3.02 4.83 -12.20
C MET A 260 3.70 5.67 -13.29
N GLN A 261 3.18 6.88 -13.55
CA GLN A 261 3.77 7.81 -14.52
C GLN A 261 5.17 8.29 -14.09
N THR A 262 5.36 8.48 -12.78
CA THR A 262 6.64 8.91 -12.19
C THR A 262 7.69 7.80 -12.29
N GLU A 263 7.32 6.54 -12.05
CA GLU A 263 8.22 5.39 -12.22
C GLU A 263 8.67 5.21 -13.67
N ALA A 264 7.75 5.28 -14.64
CA ALA A 264 8.08 5.16 -16.06
C ALA A 264 9.09 6.23 -16.53
N SER A 265 8.96 7.45 -15.99
CA SER A 265 9.88 8.56 -16.28
C SER A 265 11.28 8.34 -15.66
N SER A 266 11.34 7.72 -14.49
CA SER A 266 12.60 7.47 -13.77
C SER A 266 13.46 6.41 -14.45
N THR A 267 12.86 5.33 -14.94
CA THR A 267 13.56 4.23 -15.64
C THR A 267 14.22 4.69 -16.95
N THR A 268 13.58 5.63 -17.67
CA THR A 268 14.10 6.15 -18.95
C THR A 268 15.41 6.93 -18.76
N THR A 269 15.59 7.58 -17.61
CA THR A 269 16.77 8.43 -17.35
C THR A 269 18.01 7.62 -16.95
N GLN A 270 17.85 6.46 -16.29
CA GLN A 270 18.99 5.64 -15.88
C GLN A 270 19.66 4.95 -17.09
N ASN A 271 18.88 4.48 -18.05
CA ASN A 271 19.41 3.77 -19.23
C ASN A 271 20.18 4.68 -20.21
N SER A 272 20.02 6.01 -20.15
CA SER A 272 20.73 6.93 -21.05
C SER A 272 22.09 7.40 -20.50
N ASN A 273 22.32 7.34 -19.19
CA ASN A 273 23.56 7.79 -18.58
C ASN A 273 24.66 6.72 -18.50
N GLU A 274 24.33 5.43 -18.63
CA GLU A 274 25.34 4.35 -18.60
C GLU A 274 26.18 4.22 -19.89
N HIS A 275 25.86 4.97 -20.96
CA HIS A 275 26.60 4.90 -22.22
C HIS A 275 27.57 6.06 -22.51
N ASN A 276 27.72 7.05 -21.62
CA ASN A 276 28.57 8.24 -21.90
C ASN A 276 29.75 8.50 -20.95
N SER A 277 30.09 7.57 -20.05
CA SER A 277 31.29 7.69 -19.21
C SER A 277 32.53 7.06 -19.88
N SER A 278 33.02 7.68 -20.97
CA SER A 278 34.40 7.50 -21.42
C SER A 278 35.25 8.72 -21.07
N SER A 279 36.27 8.43 -20.27
CA SER A 279 37.45 9.21 -19.87
C SER A 279 37.62 10.64 -20.45
N SER A 280 37.66 11.63 -19.57
CA SER A 280 38.51 12.83 -19.76
C SER A 280 39.02 13.32 -18.41
N ALA A 281 40.34 13.29 -18.27
CA ALA A 281 41.08 13.72 -17.10
C ALA A 281 40.99 15.24 -16.89
N VAL A 282 40.78 15.69 -15.65
CA VAL A 282 40.78 17.11 -15.27
C VAL A 282 41.96 17.36 -14.30
N PRO A 283 42.79 18.40 -14.51
CA PRO A 283 43.93 18.74 -13.65
C PRO A 283 43.52 19.58 -12.42
N PRO A 284 44.39 19.68 -11.40
CA PRO A 284 44.05 20.27 -10.10
C PRO A 284 44.11 21.81 -10.13
N SER A 285 43.08 22.47 -9.59
CA SER A 285 43.05 23.93 -9.43
C SER A 285 43.09 24.38 -7.96
N LEU A 286 43.88 25.43 -7.73
CA LEU A 286 44.23 26.15 -6.49
C LEU A 286 43.07 26.68 -5.60
N PRO A 287 43.37 27.05 -4.33
CA PRO A 287 42.36 27.39 -3.31
C PRO A 287 41.85 28.83 -3.45
N LYS A 288 40.53 29.02 -3.28
CA LYS A 288 39.85 30.33 -3.29
C LYS A 288 39.78 30.95 -1.88
N PRO A 289 39.76 32.30 -1.76
CA PRO A 289 39.84 33.01 -0.49
C PRO A 289 38.50 33.11 0.24
N LYS A 290 38.60 33.17 1.57
CA LYS A 290 37.51 33.34 2.55
C LYS A 290 36.74 34.65 2.30
N LYS A 291 35.44 34.56 2.00
CA LYS A 291 34.54 35.72 1.97
C LYS A 291 33.85 35.92 3.32
N LYS A 292 33.81 37.18 3.74
CA LYS A 292 33.23 37.69 4.99
C LYS A 292 31.71 37.56 5.00
N LEU A 293 31.21 37.16 6.16
CA LEU A 293 29.80 36.99 6.51
C LEU A 293 29.13 38.39 6.65
N HIS A 294 28.28 38.76 5.69
CA HIS A 294 27.36 39.88 5.84
C HIS A 294 25.99 39.37 6.30
N LYS A 295 25.46 40.02 7.35
CA LYS A 295 24.18 39.72 7.99
C LYS A 295 23.07 40.36 7.14
N GLU A 296 22.47 39.60 6.23
CA GLU A 296 21.34 40.04 5.43
C GLU A 296 20.00 39.77 6.13
N SER A 297 19.15 40.78 6.08
CA SER A 297 17.78 40.82 6.58
C SER A 297 16.90 39.76 5.89
N PHE A 298 16.18 38.98 6.69
CA PHE A 298 15.18 38.00 6.26
C PHE A 298 14.13 38.63 5.33
N ARG A 299 14.25 38.33 4.03
CA ARG A 299 13.14 38.39 3.07
C ARG A 299 12.67 36.97 2.82
N ILE A 300 11.42 36.67 3.16
CA ILE A 300 10.75 35.42 2.81
C ILE A 300 10.45 35.50 1.31
N ASN A 301 11.37 34.98 0.50
CA ASN A 301 11.28 34.93 -0.96
C ASN A 301 10.88 33.51 -1.41
N THR A 302 10.29 33.46 -2.59
CA THR A 302 9.76 32.37 -3.45
C THR A 302 10.59 31.08 -3.58
N THR A 303 11.72 30.96 -2.90
CA THR A 303 12.59 29.77 -2.78
C THR A 303 11.89 28.56 -2.13
N ASP A 304 10.85 28.80 -1.33
CA ASP A 304 10.13 27.75 -0.60
C ASP A 304 9.37 26.78 -1.51
N VAL A 305 8.88 27.22 -2.69
CA VAL A 305 8.08 26.36 -3.57
C VAL A 305 8.93 25.27 -4.24
N ALA A 306 10.14 25.62 -4.70
CA ALA A 306 11.03 24.64 -5.34
C ALA A 306 11.54 23.60 -4.34
N GLU A 307 11.89 24.03 -3.14
CA GLU A 307 12.31 23.16 -2.05
C GLU A 307 11.16 22.25 -1.58
N GLN A 308 9.93 22.78 -1.46
CA GLN A 308 8.74 21.98 -1.19
C GLN A 308 8.44 20.96 -2.31
N ILE A 309 8.66 21.32 -3.58
CA ILE A 309 8.52 20.37 -4.70
C ILE A 309 9.58 19.28 -4.61
N GLU A 310 10.83 19.62 -4.32
CA GLU A 310 11.91 18.64 -4.15
C GLU A 310 11.66 17.71 -2.96
N ILE A 311 11.20 18.25 -1.82
CA ILE A 311 10.81 17.46 -0.64
C ILE A 311 9.63 16.55 -0.99
N LYS A 312 8.59 17.05 -1.68
CA LYS A 312 7.46 16.22 -2.14
C LYS A 312 7.94 15.10 -3.08
N GLN A 313 8.84 15.39 -4.01
CA GLN A 313 9.42 14.37 -4.89
C GLN A 313 10.24 13.34 -4.10
N LYS A 314 11.05 13.76 -3.13
CA LYS A 314 11.81 12.86 -2.24
C LYS A 314 10.88 12.01 -1.39
N LEU A 315 9.78 12.56 -0.88
CA LEU A 315 8.78 11.81 -0.12
C LEU A 315 8.05 10.79 -0.99
N LEU A 316 7.73 11.14 -2.25
CA LEU A 316 7.11 10.21 -3.20
C LEU A 316 8.04 9.05 -3.60
N LYS A 317 9.36 9.26 -3.65
CA LYS A 317 10.33 8.18 -3.91
C LYS A 317 10.32 7.06 -2.85
N ASN A 318 9.87 7.38 -1.63
CA ASN A 318 9.79 6.42 -0.53
C ASN A 318 8.40 5.79 -0.39
N ARG A 319 7.50 6.06 -1.34
CA ARG A 319 6.18 5.47 -1.38
C ARG A 319 6.16 4.30 -2.35
N MET A 320 5.26 3.37 -2.09
CA MET A 320 5.09 2.13 -2.84
C MET A 320 3.59 1.85 -2.98
N VAL A 321 3.18 1.21 -4.07
CA VAL A 321 1.81 0.73 -4.30
C VAL A 321 1.59 -0.55 -3.51
N ARG A 322 0.60 -0.54 -2.62
CA ARG A 322 0.11 -1.72 -1.90
C ARG A 322 -1.10 -2.30 -2.62
N TYR A 323 -1.02 -3.60 -2.87
CA TYR A 323 -2.11 -4.40 -3.42
C TYR A 323 -2.77 -5.16 -2.29
N SER A 324 -4.09 -5.05 -2.19
CA SER A 324 -4.82 -5.74 -1.15
C SER A 324 -6.16 -6.29 -1.60
N ALA A 325 -6.67 -7.24 -0.84
CA ALA A 325 -7.97 -7.85 -0.97
C ALA A 325 -8.61 -8.00 0.41
N ILE A 326 -9.93 -8.17 0.44
CA ILE A 326 -10.66 -8.58 1.64
C ILE A 326 -11.08 -10.03 1.45
N ILE A 327 -10.88 -10.85 2.49
CA ILE A 327 -11.46 -12.19 2.57
C ILE A 327 -12.67 -12.19 3.50
N THR A 328 -13.77 -12.76 3.02
CA THR A 328 -15.02 -12.89 3.76
C THR A 328 -15.38 -14.35 3.90
N PHE A 329 -15.54 -14.78 5.14
CA PHE A 329 -16.03 -16.10 5.49
C PHE A 329 -17.53 -15.98 5.78
N LYS A 330 -18.37 -16.62 4.97
CA LYS A 330 -19.82 -16.64 5.21
C LYS A 330 -20.20 -17.72 6.22
N ASN A 331 -19.71 -18.93 6.00
CA ASN A 331 -19.97 -20.12 6.80
C ASN A 331 -18.68 -20.93 6.94
N ILE A 332 -18.57 -21.75 7.98
CA ILE A 332 -17.41 -22.61 8.25
C ILE A 332 -17.16 -23.62 7.10
N ASN A 333 -18.24 -24.03 6.42
CA ASN A 333 -18.20 -25.04 5.35
C ASN A 333 -18.20 -24.44 3.94
N GLU A 334 -18.30 -23.12 3.80
CA GLU A 334 -18.30 -22.45 2.49
C GLU A 334 -16.90 -21.94 2.16
N THR A 335 -16.50 -22.05 0.90
CA THR A 335 -15.23 -21.49 0.45
C THR A 335 -15.20 -19.98 0.69
N PRO A 336 -14.15 -19.44 1.33
CA PRO A 336 -14.06 -18.01 1.57
C PRO A 336 -14.07 -17.21 0.27
N LYS A 337 -14.75 -16.07 0.26
CA LYS A 337 -14.78 -15.17 -0.89
C LYS A 337 -13.67 -14.12 -0.74
N ILE A 338 -12.87 -13.95 -1.78
CA ILE A 338 -11.85 -12.89 -1.87
C ILE A 338 -12.37 -11.80 -2.80
N THR A 339 -12.24 -10.53 -2.39
CA THR A 339 -12.60 -9.36 -3.20
C THR A 339 -11.44 -8.37 -3.22
N LEU A 340 -10.96 -8.02 -4.40
CA LEU A 340 -9.81 -7.14 -4.58
C LEU A 340 -10.16 -5.67 -4.26
N ARG A 341 -9.34 -4.99 -3.43
CA ARG A 341 -9.49 -3.57 -3.08
C ARG A 341 -8.68 -2.69 -4.04
N PRO A 342 -9.05 -1.40 -4.22
CA PRO A 342 -8.20 -0.47 -4.96
C PRO A 342 -6.76 -0.48 -4.45
N PRO A 343 -5.76 -0.49 -5.35
CA PRO A 343 -4.39 -0.24 -4.95
C PRO A 343 -4.31 1.10 -4.21
N LYS A 344 -3.43 1.17 -3.21
CA LYS A 344 -3.18 2.39 -2.43
C LYS A 344 -1.70 2.72 -2.43
N ILE A 345 -1.37 4.01 -2.33
CA ILE A 345 0.00 4.44 -2.10
C ILE A 345 0.28 4.44 -0.60
N ALA A 346 1.34 3.75 -0.19
CA ALA A 346 1.73 3.60 1.20
C ALA A 346 3.23 3.80 1.38
N ALA A 347 3.69 3.78 2.63
CA ALA A 347 5.11 3.81 2.93
C ALA A 347 5.81 2.54 2.40
N SER A 348 7.04 2.71 1.94
CA SER A 348 7.91 1.59 1.56
C SER A 348 8.30 0.76 2.79
N ASN A 349 8.63 -0.52 2.57
CA ASN A 349 9.23 -1.39 3.58
C ASN A 349 10.43 -2.16 2.98
N ARG A 350 11.18 -2.87 3.84
CA ARG A 350 12.41 -3.58 3.43
C ARG A 350 12.12 -4.63 2.35
N PHE A 351 11.00 -5.34 2.47
CA PHE A 351 10.58 -6.37 1.53
C PHE A 351 10.25 -5.81 0.14
N PHE A 352 9.49 -4.71 0.06
CA PHE A 352 9.13 -4.06 -1.21
C PHE A 352 10.36 -3.56 -1.93
N ARG A 353 11.31 -2.95 -1.21
CA ARG A 353 12.59 -2.48 -1.79
C ARG A 353 13.42 -3.63 -2.33
N LYS A 354 13.40 -4.80 -1.67
CA LYS A 354 14.21 -5.95 -2.08
C LYS A 354 13.60 -6.72 -3.26
N PHE A 355 12.31 -6.99 -3.21
CA PHE A 355 11.66 -7.96 -4.09
C PHE A 355 10.66 -7.35 -5.08
N GLY A 356 10.37 -6.05 -4.96
CA GLY A 356 9.32 -5.38 -5.72
C GLY A 356 7.96 -5.49 -5.02
N GLN A 357 7.26 -4.36 -4.94
CA GLN A 357 5.93 -4.24 -4.32
C GLN A 357 4.86 -5.11 -5.01
N GLU A 358 5.03 -5.33 -6.32
CA GLU A 358 4.13 -6.12 -7.16
C GLU A 358 4.11 -7.62 -6.83
N ARG A 359 5.09 -8.08 -6.03
CA ARG A 359 5.11 -9.44 -5.51
C ARG A 359 4.27 -9.62 -4.25
N PHE A 360 3.80 -8.55 -3.62
CA PHE A 360 3.07 -8.65 -2.36
C PHE A 360 1.57 -8.46 -2.58
N LEU A 361 0.78 -9.32 -1.97
CA LEU A 361 -0.67 -9.21 -1.90
C LEU A 361 -1.11 -9.37 -0.45
N GLU A 362 -1.80 -8.36 0.06
CA GLU A 362 -2.35 -8.38 1.42
C GLU A 362 -3.80 -8.81 1.39
N VAL A 363 -4.12 -9.93 2.03
CA VAL A 363 -5.50 -10.39 2.19
C VAL A 363 -5.94 -10.08 3.61
N VAL A 364 -6.71 -9.00 3.74
CA VAL A 364 -7.22 -8.50 5.02
C VAL A 364 -8.44 -9.32 5.44
N LEU A 365 -8.41 -9.80 6.68
CA LEU A 365 -9.53 -10.48 7.30
C LEU A 365 -10.69 -9.49 7.49
N SER A 366 -11.89 -9.86 7.08
CA SER A 366 -13.09 -9.07 7.43
C SER A 366 -13.19 -8.95 8.95
N GLY A 367 -13.66 -7.82 9.49
CA GLY A 367 -13.87 -7.65 10.95
C GLY A 367 -14.86 -8.65 11.55
N THR A 368 -15.61 -9.38 10.72
CA THR A 368 -16.48 -10.49 11.12
C THR A 368 -15.76 -11.84 11.21
N SER A 369 -14.46 -11.91 10.88
CA SER A 369 -13.69 -13.16 10.84
C SER A 369 -13.21 -13.52 12.24
N SER A 370 -13.61 -14.68 12.74
CA SER A 370 -13.07 -15.19 14.00
C SER A 370 -11.81 -16.03 13.78
N PRO A 371 -10.89 -16.12 14.76
CA PRO A 371 -9.72 -16.99 14.67
C PRO A 371 -10.04 -18.46 14.38
N SER A 372 -11.20 -18.95 14.83
CA SER A 372 -11.63 -20.33 14.54
C SER A 372 -11.94 -20.53 13.04
N MET A 373 -12.57 -19.57 12.37
CA MET A 373 -12.84 -19.65 10.92
C MET A 373 -11.54 -19.69 10.11
N VAL A 374 -10.56 -18.89 10.49
CA VAL A 374 -9.22 -18.87 9.88
C VAL A 374 -8.53 -20.22 10.06
N ARG A 375 -8.60 -20.82 11.26
CA ARG A 375 -8.05 -22.16 11.53
C ARG A 375 -8.73 -23.24 10.70
N THR A 376 -10.06 -23.24 10.61
CA THR A 376 -10.79 -24.22 9.80
C THR A 376 -10.49 -24.06 8.31
N SER A 377 -10.24 -22.82 7.86
CA SER A 377 -9.90 -22.52 6.47
C SER A 377 -8.40 -22.61 6.16
N LYS A 378 -7.59 -23.18 7.06
CA LYS A 378 -6.13 -23.24 6.92
C LYS A 378 -5.68 -23.84 5.59
N GLU A 379 -6.30 -24.95 5.16
CA GLU A 379 -5.94 -25.60 3.89
C GLU A 379 -6.21 -24.68 2.69
N PHE A 380 -7.34 -23.98 2.69
CA PHE A 380 -7.63 -22.97 1.69
C PHE A 380 -6.59 -21.85 1.71
N LEU A 381 -6.24 -21.31 2.87
CA LEU A 381 -5.30 -20.18 2.98
C LEU A 381 -3.86 -20.55 2.60
N LEU A 382 -3.43 -21.78 2.84
CA LEU A 382 -2.10 -22.26 2.48
C LEU A 382 -2.01 -22.73 1.02
N LYS A 383 -3.15 -23.00 0.37
CA LYS A 383 -3.20 -23.30 -1.06
C LYS A 383 -2.86 -22.05 -1.88
N PRO A 384 -2.01 -22.15 -2.92
CA PRO A 384 -1.57 -20.98 -3.68
C PRO A 384 -2.72 -20.26 -4.38
N PHE A 385 -2.68 -18.93 -4.40
CA PHE A 385 -3.63 -18.09 -5.11
C PHE A 385 -3.14 -17.74 -6.50
N LEU A 386 -3.99 -17.89 -7.52
CA LEU A 386 -3.71 -17.47 -8.88
C LEU A 386 -4.42 -16.14 -9.18
N LEU A 387 -3.62 -15.12 -9.49
CA LEU A 387 -4.08 -13.77 -9.84
C LEU A 387 -3.27 -13.27 -11.05
N MET A 388 -3.95 -13.05 -12.18
CA MET A 388 -3.37 -12.54 -13.43
C MET A 388 -2.05 -13.24 -13.81
N GLN A 389 -2.07 -14.58 -13.86
CA GLN A 389 -0.91 -15.43 -14.16
C GLN A 389 0.27 -15.32 -13.19
N ARG A 390 0.05 -14.77 -11.99
CA ARG A 390 1.01 -14.83 -10.87
C ARG A 390 0.49 -15.74 -9.77
N VAL A 391 1.39 -16.55 -9.23
CA VAL A 391 1.11 -17.50 -8.16
C VAL A 391 1.57 -16.91 -6.83
N TYR A 392 0.59 -16.55 -6.01
CA TYR A 392 0.77 -15.97 -4.68
C TYR A 392 0.72 -17.08 -3.62
N ARG A 393 1.77 -17.19 -2.81
CA ARG A 393 1.86 -18.16 -1.71
C ARG A 393 1.93 -17.44 -0.39
N PHE A 394 1.33 -18.04 0.64
CA PHE A 394 1.34 -17.49 1.98
C PHE A 394 2.79 -17.29 2.46
N LEU A 395 3.09 -16.11 3.03
CA LEU A 395 4.40 -15.79 3.59
C LEU A 395 4.31 -15.67 5.12
N PHE A 396 3.49 -14.75 5.63
CA PHE A 396 3.33 -14.52 7.08
C PHE A 396 2.03 -13.75 7.38
N ILE A 397 1.74 -13.55 8.67
CA ILE A 397 0.62 -12.75 9.17
C ILE A 397 1.17 -11.48 9.81
N LYS A 398 0.57 -10.33 9.51
CA LYS A 398 0.81 -9.05 10.20
C LYS A 398 -0.55 -8.47 10.58
N ASP A 399 -0.77 -8.22 11.87
CA ASP A 399 -2.04 -7.69 12.39
C ASP A 399 -3.22 -8.56 11.89
N ASP A 400 -4.22 -7.96 11.23
CA ASP A 400 -5.35 -8.67 10.61
C ASP A 400 -5.16 -8.99 9.11
N ALA A 401 -3.92 -8.94 8.62
CA ALA A 401 -3.58 -9.18 7.22
C ALA A 401 -2.73 -10.43 7.02
N LEU A 402 -3.20 -11.29 6.12
CA LEU A 402 -2.41 -12.40 5.57
C LEU A 402 -1.57 -11.86 4.41
N VAL A 403 -0.25 -11.91 4.53
CA VAL A 403 0.66 -11.42 3.48
C VAL A 403 1.07 -12.58 2.58
N PHE A 404 0.77 -12.44 1.29
CA PHE A 404 1.13 -13.39 0.26
C PHE A 404 2.25 -12.82 -0.62
N PHE A 405 3.08 -13.72 -1.14
CA PHE A 405 4.21 -13.41 -1.99
C PHE A 405 4.11 -14.14 -3.34
N ALA A 406 4.30 -13.42 -4.45
CA ALA A 406 4.30 -13.96 -5.80
C ALA A 406 5.62 -14.70 -6.07
N THR A 407 5.59 -16.02 -6.01
CA THR A 407 6.78 -16.86 -6.24
C THR A 407 7.14 -16.98 -7.71
N GLU A 408 6.15 -16.90 -8.59
CA GLU A 408 6.30 -17.10 -10.03
C GLU A 408 5.15 -16.41 -10.79
N GLY A 409 5.34 -16.23 -12.10
CA GLY A 409 4.33 -15.68 -13.00
C GLY A 409 4.92 -14.79 -14.08
N THR A 410 4.04 -14.14 -14.85
CA THR A 410 4.45 -13.24 -15.93
C THR A 410 5.37 -12.12 -15.43
N ASP A 411 6.49 -11.95 -16.13
CA ASP A 411 7.55 -10.96 -15.89
C ASP A 411 8.23 -11.08 -14.51
N LEU A 412 8.10 -12.22 -13.82
CA LEU A 412 8.76 -12.48 -12.55
C LEU A 412 9.82 -13.58 -12.70
N SER A 413 11.02 -13.32 -12.19
CA SER A 413 11.98 -14.38 -11.93
C SER A 413 11.43 -15.30 -10.82
N PRO A 414 11.37 -16.62 -11.02
CA PRO A 414 10.93 -17.54 -9.98
C PRO A 414 11.79 -17.46 -8.73
N ILE A 415 11.18 -17.44 -7.55
CA ILE A 415 11.84 -17.47 -6.24
C ILE A 415 10.93 -18.20 -5.24
N SER A 416 11.51 -19.05 -4.39
CA SER A 416 10.75 -19.78 -3.38
C SER A 416 10.47 -18.93 -2.14
N ILE A 417 9.41 -19.28 -1.40
CA ILE A 417 9.12 -18.68 -0.09
C ILE A 417 10.29 -18.86 0.88
N GLN A 418 10.94 -20.03 0.84
CA GLN A 418 12.12 -20.32 1.65
C GLN A 418 13.26 -19.33 1.40
N GLN A 419 13.55 -19.00 0.14
CA GLN A 419 14.58 -18.01 -0.21
C GLN A 419 14.23 -16.60 0.29
N VAL A 420 12.96 -16.22 0.28
CA VAL A 420 12.50 -14.93 0.82
C VAL A 420 12.67 -14.88 2.34
N ILE A 421 12.31 -15.96 3.03
CA ILE A 421 12.47 -16.11 4.48
C ILE A 421 13.95 -16.09 4.86
N ASP A 422 14.79 -16.91 4.22
CA ASP A 422 16.23 -16.98 4.51
C ASP A 422 16.96 -15.68 4.23
N TRP A 423 16.54 -14.91 3.23
CA TRP A 423 17.12 -13.60 2.98
C TRP A 423 16.82 -12.60 4.10
N HIS A 424 15.62 -12.65 4.70
CA HIS A 424 15.23 -11.70 5.75
C HIS A 424 15.73 -12.11 7.13
N LEU A 425 15.60 -13.40 7.44
CA LEU A 425 15.92 -13.99 8.74
C LEU A 425 16.50 -15.41 8.53
N PRO A 426 17.81 -15.55 8.27
CA PRO A 426 18.42 -16.84 7.93
C PRO A 426 18.09 -17.93 8.95
N ILE A 427 17.47 -19.04 8.50
CA ILE A 427 16.99 -20.10 9.41
C ILE A 427 18.13 -20.71 10.22
N THR A 428 19.27 -20.97 9.60
CA THR A 428 20.42 -21.63 10.26
C THR A 428 21.00 -20.80 11.39
N GLU A 429 21.11 -19.48 11.22
CA GLU A 429 21.64 -18.57 12.24
C GLU A 429 20.65 -18.35 13.39
N ASN A 430 19.36 -18.57 13.14
CA ASN A 430 18.28 -18.34 14.09
C ASN A 430 17.63 -19.64 14.60
N TRP A 431 18.28 -20.80 14.39
CA TRP A 431 17.71 -22.13 14.69
C TRP A 431 17.32 -22.32 16.16
N ASN A 432 18.05 -21.69 17.08
CA ASN A 432 17.79 -21.77 18.51
C ASN A 432 16.62 -20.88 18.98
N MET A 433 16.00 -20.11 18.08
CA MET A 433 14.86 -19.26 18.39
C MET A 433 13.56 -20.08 18.36
N ALA A 434 12.71 -19.89 19.38
CA ALA A 434 11.37 -20.48 19.36
C ALA A 434 10.59 -20.06 18.10
N MET A 435 9.89 -21.01 17.46
CA MET A 435 9.19 -20.77 16.18
C MET A 435 8.21 -19.59 16.23
N ALA A 436 7.51 -19.40 17.35
CA ALA A 436 6.61 -18.26 17.52
C ALA A 436 7.35 -16.90 17.49
N LYS A 437 8.54 -16.84 18.10
CA LYS A 437 9.41 -15.66 18.08
C LYS A 437 10.05 -15.47 16.70
N TYR A 438 10.41 -16.55 16.02
CA TYR A 438 10.91 -16.51 14.65
C TYR A 438 9.84 -15.94 13.69
N ALA A 439 8.63 -16.49 13.74
CA ALA A 439 7.50 -16.04 12.93
C ALA A 439 7.15 -14.56 13.18
N SER A 440 7.17 -14.11 14.44
CA SER A 440 6.88 -12.70 14.75
C SER A 440 7.93 -11.73 14.22
N ARG A 441 9.18 -12.18 13.98
CA ARG A 441 10.25 -11.35 13.40
C ARG A 441 10.12 -11.14 11.88
N MET A 442 9.27 -11.91 11.21
CA MET A 442 8.97 -11.69 9.78
C MET A 442 8.33 -10.31 9.55
N SER A 443 7.53 -9.81 10.49
CA SER A 443 6.86 -8.50 10.37
C SER A 443 7.85 -7.33 10.30
N LEU A 444 9.06 -7.47 10.83
CA LEU A 444 10.10 -6.43 10.80
C LEU A 444 10.49 -6.05 9.36
N GLY A 445 10.53 -7.02 8.45
CA GLY A 445 10.83 -6.74 7.04
C GLY A 445 9.72 -5.98 6.33
N TYR A 446 8.50 -6.05 6.88
CA TYR A 446 7.29 -5.44 6.34
C TYR A 446 6.92 -4.13 7.05
N SER A 447 7.65 -3.76 8.09
CA SER A 447 7.46 -2.49 8.80
C SER A 447 7.75 -1.31 7.86
N SER A 448 6.80 -0.38 7.82
CA SER A 448 6.90 0.87 7.09
C SER A 448 8.13 1.65 7.55
N SER A 449 9.05 1.91 6.62
CA SER A 449 10.33 2.54 6.92
C SER A 449 10.85 3.35 5.74
N ILE A 450 11.42 4.52 6.05
CA ILE A 450 12.16 5.33 5.08
C ILE A 450 13.61 4.86 5.07
N PRO A 451 14.17 4.43 3.92
CA PRO A 451 15.61 4.15 3.83
C PRO A 451 16.40 5.44 4.06
N THR A 452 17.39 5.40 4.95
CA THR A 452 18.17 6.58 5.35
C THR A 452 19.60 6.53 4.82
N VAL A 453 20.44 5.68 5.40
CA VAL A 453 21.88 5.58 5.12
C VAL A 453 22.26 4.10 5.06
N HIS A 454 23.21 3.77 4.18
CA HIS A 454 23.86 2.47 4.13
C HIS A 454 25.21 2.59 4.85
N PHE A 455 25.44 1.73 5.84
CA PHE A 455 26.70 1.66 6.57
C PHE A 455 27.58 0.56 5.99
N GLU A 456 28.89 0.80 5.96
CA GLU A 456 29.86 -0.26 5.72
C GLU A 456 30.00 -1.14 6.97
N PRO A 457 30.42 -2.42 6.84
CA PRO A 457 30.49 -3.34 7.98
C PRO A 457 31.35 -2.85 9.15
N ASP A 458 32.42 -2.09 8.90
CA ASP A 458 33.32 -1.52 9.90
C ASP A 458 32.75 -0.28 10.63
N GLU A 459 31.67 0.31 10.11
CA GLU A 459 30.93 1.39 10.74
C GLU A 459 29.89 0.87 11.77
N ILE A 460 29.66 -0.45 11.82
CA ILE A 460 28.70 -1.10 12.73
C ILE A 460 29.43 -1.72 13.91
N MET A 461 29.23 -1.17 15.10
CA MET A 461 29.79 -1.70 16.35
C MET A 461 28.76 -2.52 17.13
N TYR A 462 29.08 -3.78 17.40
CA TYR A 462 28.29 -4.65 18.28
C TYR A 462 28.78 -4.50 19.73
N ILE A 463 27.89 -4.08 20.62
CA ILE A 463 28.18 -3.89 22.05
C ILE A 463 27.27 -4.80 22.89
N ASN A 464 27.79 -5.28 24.01
CA ASN A 464 27.01 -6.04 24.98
C ASN A 464 26.05 -5.11 25.74
N ASP A 465 24.91 -5.65 26.17
CA ASP A 465 23.97 -4.93 27.03
C ASP A 465 24.66 -4.50 28.34
N VAL A 466 24.36 -3.28 28.79
CA VAL A 466 24.86 -2.73 30.06
C VAL A 466 23.87 -3.09 31.16
N TYR A 467 24.26 -4.00 32.04
CA TYR A 467 23.46 -4.40 33.20
C TYR A 467 23.85 -3.57 34.43
N SER A 468 22.88 -3.32 35.32
CA SER A 468 23.18 -2.79 36.65
C SER A 468 23.86 -3.86 37.50
N GLU A 469 24.75 -3.47 38.41
CA GLU A 469 25.44 -4.39 39.34
C GLU A 469 24.46 -5.27 40.13
N THR A 470 23.24 -4.76 40.37
CA THR A 470 22.16 -5.47 41.06
C THR A 470 21.45 -6.54 40.24
N ALA A 471 21.64 -6.59 38.91
CA ALA A 471 21.00 -7.56 38.02
C ALA A 471 21.80 -8.88 37.89
N LEU A 472 22.99 -8.97 38.50
CA LEU A 472 23.86 -10.17 38.45
C LEU A 472 23.44 -11.30 39.40
N VAL A 473 22.33 -11.15 40.14
CA VAL A 473 21.85 -12.20 41.05
C VAL A 473 20.51 -12.74 40.55
N LYS A 474 20.55 -13.77 39.70
CA LYS A 474 19.57 -14.88 39.75
C LYS A 474 19.97 -16.10 38.90
N ASP A 475 20.34 -17.14 39.65
CA ASP A 475 20.06 -18.57 39.48
C ASP A 475 20.55 -19.30 38.21
N ASP A 476 21.80 -19.76 38.26
CA ASP A 476 22.34 -20.90 37.49
C ASP A 476 21.97 -22.28 38.11
N SER A 477 20.92 -22.35 38.93
CA SER A 477 20.45 -23.61 39.51
C SER A 477 18.94 -23.61 39.75
N ALA A 478 18.18 -24.01 38.73
CA ALA A 478 16.88 -24.66 38.83
C ALA A 478 16.58 -25.46 37.56
#